data_AF-A0A958HSA8-F1
#
_entry.id   AF-A0A958HSA8-F1
#
_cell.length_a   1.000
_cell.length_b   1.000
_cell.length_c   1.000
_cell.angle_alpha   90.00
_cell.angle_beta   90.00
_cell.angle_gamma   90.00
#
_symmetry.space_group_name_H-M   'P 1'
#
loop_
_entity.id
_entity.type
_entity.pdbx_description
1 polymer ?
#
loop_
_entity_poly.entity_id
_entity_poly.type
_entity_poly.pdbx_seq_one_letter_code
_entity_poly.pdbx_strand_id
1 'polypeptide(L)'
;MSDTTTTLAHLRAEVERFVAERDWEIYHTPKSLSMSIAIEAAELMELFQWHGNEGSRVVATEPARRAALTDELADVLIYALALANVTDIDVSEAVLAKLARNQVRFPPGKLPSRHSTPAGDLPAENTGTIP
;
A
#
# COMPACT_ATOMS: atom_id res chain seq x y z
N MET A 1 12.31 5.19 17.78
CA MET A 1 11.71 5.42 16.45
C MET A 1 10.29 5.90 16.66
N SER A 2 9.78 6.84 15.88
CA SER A 2 8.42 7.40 16.02
C SER A 2 7.32 6.34 15.97
N ASP A 3 7.56 5.25 15.25
CA ASP A 3 6.61 4.16 15.00
C ASP A 3 6.18 3.43 16.28
N THR A 4 6.92 3.56 17.39
CA THR A 4 6.52 2.95 18.67
C THR A 4 5.36 3.65 19.35
N THR A 5 5.08 4.91 18.96
CA THR A 5 4.06 5.75 19.60
C THR A 5 3.10 6.38 18.60
N THR A 6 3.45 6.42 17.31
CA THR A 6 2.62 6.99 16.26
C THR A 6 1.64 5.93 15.75
N THR A 7 0.35 6.15 15.96
CA THR A 7 -0.69 5.19 15.55
C THR A 7 -1.12 5.41 14.10
N LEU A 8 -1.72 4.39 13.47
CA LEU A 8 -2.36 4.56 12.16
C LEU A 8 -3.46 5.62 12.20
N ALA A 9 -4.21 5.71 13.29
CA ALA A 9 -5.22 6.74 13.48
C ALA A 9 -4.61 8.16 13.45
N HIS A 10 -3.45 8.34 14.08
CA HIS A 10 -2.72 9.62 14.02
C HIS A 10 -2.31 9.95 12.58
N LEU A 11 -1.69 9.02 11.86
CA LEU A 11 -1.27 9.25 10.47
C LEU A 11 -2.45 9.54 9.54
N ARG A 12 -3.57 8.82 9.69
CA ARG A 12 -4.80 9.07 8.93
C ARG A 12 -5.33 10.49 9.16
N ALA A 13 -5.32 10.96 10.40
CA ALA A 13 -5.76 12.31 10.75
C ALA A 13 -4.83 13.39 10.20
N GLU A 14 -3.51 13.16 10.19
CA GLU A 14 -2.55 14.08 9.57
C GLU A 14 -2.76 14.19 8.06
N VAL A 15 -3.01 13.06 7.36
CA VAL A 15 -3.32 13.03 5.94
C VAL A 15 -4.65 13.73 5.65
N GLU A 16 -5.70 13.43 6.42
CA GLU A 16 -7.01 14.08 6.27
C GLU A 16 -6.91 15.60 6.46
N ARG A 17 -6.20 16.05 7.49
CA ARG A 17 -5.96 17.49 7.73
C ARG A 17 -5.22 18.14 6.57
N PHE A 18 -4.17 17.49 6.07
CA PHE A 18 -3.40 18.02 4.94
C PHE A 18 -4.24 18.23 3.68
N VAL A 19 -5.16 17.29 3.38
CA VAL A 19 -6.09 17.36 2.25
C VAL A 19 -7.12 18.47 2.46
N ALA A 20 -7.72 18.53 3.65
CA ALA A 20 -8.78 19.50 3.97
C ALA A 20 -8.27 20.94 3.99
N GLU A 21 -7.05 21.19 4.48
CA GLU A 21 -6.41 22.51 4.45
C GLU A 21 -6.23 23.08 3.02
N ARG A 22 -6.37 22.25 1.99
CA ARG A 22 -6.17 22.60 0.58
C ARG A 22 -7.45 22.50 -0.26
N ASP A 23 -8.59 22.17 0.35
CA ASP A 23 -9.85 21.89 -0.34
C ASP A 23 -9.69 20.81 -1.45
N TRP A 24 -8.81 19.83 -1.23
CA TRP A 24 -8.47 18.79 -2.21
C TRP A 24 -9.41 17.58 -2.19
N GLU A 25 -10.39 17.54 -1.29
CA GLU A 25 -11.36 16.45 -1.15
C GLU A 25 -12.10 16.17 -2.47
N ILE A 26 -12.34 17.20 -3.28
CA ILE A 26 -13.01 17.07 -4.59
C ILE A 26 -12.22 16.23 -5.60
N TYR A 27 -10.89 16.12 -5.42
CA TYR A 27 -10.01 15.33 -6.28
C TYR A 27 -9.74 13.94 -5.69
N HIS A 28 -10.09 13.70 -4.42
CA HIS A 28 -9.80 12.48 -3.68
C HIS A 28 -10.95 11.46 -3.80
N THR A 29 -11.23 11.03 -5.03
CA THR A 29 -12.14 9.91 -5.29
C THR A 29 -11.42 8.57 -5.10
N PRO A 30 -12.13 7.45 -4.80
CA PRO A 30 -11.49 6.14 -4.76
C PRO A 30 -10.74 5.78 -6.04
N LYS A 31 -11.26 6.21 -7.21
CA LYS A 31 -10.60 6.01 -8.51
C LYS A 31 -9.27 6.76 -8.59
N SER A 32 -9.27 8.07 -8.34
CA SER A 32 -8.06 8.88 -8.45
C SER A 32 -6.99 8.44 -7.44
N LEU A 33 -7.38 8.17 -6.20
CA LEU A 33 -6.45 7.68 -5.18
C LEU A 33 -5.87 6.30 -5.52
N SER A 34 -6.67 5.38 -6.09
CA SER A 34 -6.13 4.10 -6.56
C SER A 34 -5.08 4.26 -7.66
N MET A 35 -5.25 5.28 -8.52
CA MET A 35 -4.26 5.61 -9.56
C MET A 35 -3.01 6.24 -8.95
N SER A 36 -3.15 7.17 -8.00
CA SER A 36 -2.01 7.75 -7.27
C SER A 36 -1.17 6.66 -6.60
N ILE A 37 -1.80 5.71 -5.89
CA ILE A 37 -1.08 4.57 -5.29
C ILE A 37 -0.26 3.80 -6.35
N ALA A 38 -0.82 3.57 -7.54
CA ALA A 38 -0.13 2.87 -8.60
C ALA A 38 1.05 3.67 -9.19
N ILE A 39 0.93 5.00 -9.24
CA ILE A 39 2.00 5.92 -9.66
C ILE A 39 3.14 5.87 -8.65
N GLU A 40 2.89 6.12 -7.36
CA GLU A 40 3.95 6.13 -6.35
C GLU A 40 4.60 4.75 -6.17
N ALA A 41 3.83 3.67 -6.35
CA ALA A 41 4.40 2.32 -6.36
C ALA A 41 5.34 2.09 -7.55
N ALA A 42 5.09 2.75 -8.69
CA ALA A 42 5.99 2.71 -9.84
C ALA A 42 7.25 3.55 -9.57
N GLU A 43 7.13 4.74 -8.98
CA GLU A 43 8.28 5.58 -8.58
C GLU A 43 9.18 4.85 -7.58
N LEU A 44 8.58 4.20 -6.57
CA LEU A 44 9.29 3.31 -5.64
C LEU A 44 10.03 2.17 -6.37
N MET A 45 9.41 1.55 -7.37
CA MET A 45 10.02 0.49 -8.17
C MET A 45 11.19 1.01 -9.02
N GLU A 46 11.09 2.22 -9.58
CA GLU A 46 12.11 2.82 -10.43
C GLU A 46 13.47 2.94 -9.75
N LEU A 47 13.50 3.11 -8.43
CA LEU A 47 14.73 3.12 -7.62
C LEU A 47 15.56 1.83 -7.79
N PHE A 48 14.89 0.72 -8.11
CA PHE A 48 15.49 -0.63 -8.17
C PHE A 48 15.56 -1.21 -9.58
N GLN A 49 14.88 -0.63 -10.57
CA GLN A 49 14.62 -1.26 -11.88
C GLN A 49 15.87 -1.78 -12.62
N TRP A 50 17.04 -1.17 -12.42
CA TRP A 50 18.30 -1.54 -13.07
C TRP A 50 19.23 -2.42 -12.21
N HIS A 51 18.77 -2.90 -11.06
CA HIS A 51 19.60 -3.60 -10.09
C HIS A 51 19.16 -5.07 -9.94
N GLY A 52 20.13 -5.98 -9.96
CA GLY A 52 19.90 -7.35 -9.50
C GLY A 52 19.72 -7.41 -7.98
N ASN A 53 19.34 -8.58 -7.45
CA ASN A 53 19.00 -8.76 -6.03
C ASN A 53 20.06 -8.25 -5.04
N GLU A 54 21.35 -8.41 -5.33
CA GLU A 54 22.40 -7.91 -4.44
C GLU A 54 22.56 -6.39 -4.56
N GLY A 55 22.47 -5.86 -5.78
CA GLY A 55 22.54 -4.42 -6.05
C GLY A 55 21.39 -3.66 -5.38
N SER A 56 20.18 -4.21 -5.37
CA SER A 56 19.02 -3.56 -4.72
C SER A 56 19.18 -3.44 -3.20
N ARG A 57 19.87 -4.39 -2.55
CA ARG A 57 20.18 -4.30 -1.11
C ARG A 57 21.16 -3.17 -0.81
N VAL A 58 22.16 -2.96 -1.68
CA VAL A 58 23.11 -1.85 -1.55
C VAL A 58 22.39 -0.51 -1.74
N VAL A 59 21.56 -0.39 -2.78
CA VAL A 59 20.73 0.79 -3.05
C VAL A 59 19.91 1.21 -1.83
N ALA A 60 19.31 0.26 -1.13
CA ALA A 60 18.50 0.54 0.07
C ALA A 60 19.30 1.11 1.27
N THR A 61 20.63 1.07 1.21
CA THR A 61 21.54 1.53 2.27
C THR A 61 22.38 2.75 1.90
N GLU A 62 22.47 3.09 0.61
CA GLU A 62 23.18 4.27 0.13
C GLU A 62 22.46 5.56 0.56
N PRO A 63 23.10 6.53 1.23
CA PRO A 63 22.41 7.66 1.86
C PRO A 63 21.48 8.44 0.93
N ALA A 64 21.94 8.79 -0.28
CA ALA A 64 21.13 9.56 -1.24
C ALA A 64 19.92 8.77 -1.73
N ARG A 65 20.09 7.46 -1.99
CA ARG A 65 19.00 6.59 -2.45
C ARG A 65 18.05 6.20 -1.33
N ARG A 66 18.54 6.13 -0.09
CA ARG A 66 17.74 5.88 1.10
C ARG A 66 16.76 7.00 1.36
N ALA A 67 17.14 8.26 1.07
CA ALA A 67 16.23 9.39 1.14
C ALA A 67 15.08 9.21 0.15
N ALA A 68 15.37 9.02 -1.14
CA ALA A 68 14.35 8.76 -2.16
C ALA A 68 13.47 7.55 -1.81
N LEU A 69 14.06 6.44 -1.37
CA LEU A 69 13.31 5.26 -0.90
C LEU A 69 12.35 5.59 0.26
N THR A 70 12.75 6.48 1.16
CA THR A 70 11.91 6.89 2.29
C THR A 70 10.73 7.71 1.81
N ASP A 71 10.97 8.63 0.87
CA ASP A 71 9.95 9.51 0.31
C ASP A 71 8.92 8.69 -0.50
N GLU A 72 9.36 7.86 -1.45
CA GLU A 72 8.44 7.05 -2.27
C GLU A 72 7.62 6.05 -1.45
N LEU A 73 8.23 5.45 -0.42
CA LEU A 73 7.51 4.57 0.49
C LEU A 73 6.47 5.34 1.31
N ALA A 74 6.79 6.57 1.73
CA ALA A 74 5.86 7.42 2.45
C ALA A 74 4.69 7.82 1.55
N ASP A 75 4.94 8.17 0.28
CA ASP A 75 3.90 8.57 -0.66
C ASP A 75 2.91 7.44 -0.96
N VAL A 76 3.40 6.21 -1.17
CA VAL A 76 2.54 5.01 -1.26
C VAL A 76 1.62 4.88 -0.03
N LEU A 77 2.17 5.07 1.17
CA LEU A 77 1.40 4.98 2.41
C LEU A 77 0.41 6.15 2.55
N ILE A 78 0.80 7.38 2.22
CA ILE A 78 -0.06 8.56 2.30
C ILE A 78 -1.30 8.37 1.43
N TYR A 79 -1.16 7.95 0.17
CA TYR A 79 -2.32 7.72 -0.69
C TYR A 79 -3.15 6.50 -0.27
N ALA A 80 -2.52 5.46 0.29
CA ALA A 80 -3.27 4.33 0.87
C ALA A 80 -4.13 4.76 2.07
N LEU A 81 -3.59 5.62 2.95
CA LEU A 81 -4.33 6.17 4.09
C LEU A 81 -5.42 7.14 3.63
N ALA A 82 -5.14 7.98 2.63
CA ALA A 82 -6.15 8.84 2.02
C ALA A 82 -7.30 8.01 1.42
N LEU A 83 -7.00 6.91 0.73
CA LEU A 83 -8.00 5.99 0.20
C LEU A 83 -8.83 5.37 1.32
N ALA A 84 -8.19 4.96 2.41
CA ALA A 84 -8.88 4.43 3.58
C ALA A 84 -9.82 5.47 4.21
N ASN A 85 -9.41 6.75 4.28
CA ASN A 85 -10.26 7.83 4.79
C ASN A 85 -11.53 8.02 3.95
N VAL A 86 -11.42 8.06 2.62
CA VAL A 86 -12.59 8.29 1.75
C VAL A 86 -13.48 7.06 1.56
N THR A 87 -13.01 5.88 1.95
CA THR A 87 -13.76 4.61 1.86
C THR A 87 -14.19 4.05 3.21
N ASP A 88 -13.85 4.73 4.31
CA ASP A 88 -14.11 4.30 5.69
C ASP A 88 -13.53 2.91 6.02
N ILE A 89 -12.35 2.58 5.47
CA ILE A 89 -11.67 1.32 5.74
C ILE A 89 -10.83 1.46 7.02
N ASP A 90 -11.06 0.60 8.01
CA ASP A 90 -10.10 0.39 9.10
C ASP A 90 -8.89 -0.40 8.57
N VAL A 91 -7.81 0.32 8.26
CA VAL A 91 -6.57 -0.24 7.75
C VAL A 91 -5.94 -1.24 8.73
N SER A 92 -6.04 -0.99 10.04
CA SER A 92 -5.44 -1.86 11.06
C SER A 92 -6.14 -3.22 11.04
N GLU A 93 -7.47 -3.21 11.09
CA GLU A 93 -8.28 -4.43 11.01
C GLU A 93 -8.07 -5.15 9.67
N ALA A 94 -8.10 -4.42 8.55
CA ALA A 94 -7.94 -4.98 7.22
C ALA A 94 -6.59 -5.71 7.05
N VAL A 95 -5.49 -5.09 7.52
CA VAL A 95 -4.15 -5.67 7.46
C VAL A 95 -4.06 -6.91 8.37
N LEU A 96 -4.52 -6.83 9.62
CA LEU A 96 -4.49 -7.95 10.55
C LEU A 96 -5.30 -9.15 10.03
N ALA A 97 -6.50 -8.89 9.50
CA ALA A 97 -7.34 -9.92 8.90
C ALA A 97 -6.69 -10.54 7.66
N LYS A 98 -6.05 -9.74 6.78
CA LYS A 98 -5.35 -10.27 5.61
C LYS A 98 -4.11 -11.08 6.00
N LEU A 99 -3.36 -10.67 7.00
CA LEU A 99 -2.21 -11.42 7.52
C LEU A 99 -2.65 -12.78 8.09
N ALA A 100 -3.74 -12.84 8.85
CA ALA A 100 -4.29 -14.10 9.35
C ALA A 100 -4.65 -15.06 8.20
N ARG A 101 -5.28 -14.57 7.13
CA ARG A 101 -5.56 -15.37 5.92
C ARG A 101 -4.27 -15.81 5.20
N ASN A 102 -3.29 -14.92 5.09
CA ASN A 102 -2.01 -15.21 4.46
C ASN A 102 -1.20 -16.25 5.24
N GLN A 103 -1.27 -16.28 6.57
CA GLN A 103 -0.60 -17.31 7.39
C GLN A 103 -1.14 -18.72 7.12
N VAL A 104 -2.46 -18.85 6.92
CA VAL A 104 -3.07 -20.12 6.53
C VAL A 104 -2.66 -20.51 5.11
N ARG A 105 -2.61 -19.53 4.20
CA ARG A 105 -2.25 -19.74 2.79
C ARG A 105 -0.78 -20.09 2.57
N PHE A 106 0.12 -19.47 3.34
CA PHE A 106 1.57 -19.58 3.24
C PHE A 106 2.16 -19.99 4.59
N PRO A 107 1.97 -21.26 5.02
CA PRO A 107 2.45 -21.71 6.32
C PRO A 107 4.00 -21.78 6.35
N PRO A 108 4.62 -21.58 7.53
CA PRO A 108 6.07 -21.66 7.68
C PRO A 108 6.66 -22.98 7.16
N GLY A 109 7.79 -22.91 6.46
CA GLY A 109 8.48 -24.08 5.94
C GLY A 109 7.90 -24.68 4.66
N LYS A 110 6.84 -24.09 4.07
CA LYS A 110 6.34 -24.48 2.75
C LYS A 110 6.65 -23.41 1.71
N LEU A 111 7.16 -23.83 0.55
CA LEU A 111 7.32 -22.94 -0.59
C LEU A 111 5.95 -22.56 -1.17
N PRO A 112 5.75 -21.31 -1.61
CA PRO A 112 4.53 -20.91 -2.31
C PRO A 112 4.31 -21.81 -3.52
N SER A 113 3.14 -22.48 -3.60
CA SER A 113 2.79 -23.25 -4.79
C SER A 113 2.46 -22.29 -5.94
N ARG A 114 2.80 -22.66 -7.18
CA ARG A 114 2.54 -21.86 -8.41
C ARG A 114 1.07 -21.44 -8.62
N HIS A 115 0.13 -22.03 -7.88
CA HIS A 115 -1.31 -21.74 -7.96
C HIS A 115 -1.78 -20.81 -6.82
N SER A 116 -0.87 -20.34 -5.98
CA SER A 116 -1.18 -19.46 -4.85
C SER A 116 -1.07 -17.97 -5.24
N THR A 117 -1.81 -17.52 -6.25
CA THR A 117 -1.78 -16.12 -6.69
C THR A 117 -2.67 -15.21 -5.79
N PRO A 118 -2.21 -14.02 -5.37
CA PRO A 118 -2.94 -13.12 -4.46
C PRO A 118 -4.38 -12.76 -4.88
N ALA A 119 -4.69 -12.86 -6.19
CA ALA A 119 -5.95 -12.45 -6.79
C ALA A 119 -7.16 -13.39 -6.57
N GLY A 120 -6.97 -14.60 -6.02
CA GLY A 120 -8.03 -15.63 -5.93
C GLY A 120 -9.13 -15.40 -4.88
N ASP A 121 -9.12 -14.29 -4.13
CA ASP A 121 -10.06 -14.02 -3.04
C ASP A 121 -11.20 -13.04 -3.42
N LEU A 122 -11.30 -12.59 -4.69
CA LEU A 122 -12.45 -11.80 -5.11
C LEU A 122 -13.70 -12.69 -5.08
N PRO A 123 -14.81 -12.29 -4.42
CA PRO A 123 -16.06 -13.01 -4.53
C PRO A 123 -16.43 -13.08 -6.02
N ALA A 124 -16.80 -14.27 -6.49
CA ALA A 124 -17.21 -14.48 -7.87
C ALA A 124 -18.24 -13.40 -8.25
N GLU A 125 -17.90 -12.55 -9.22
CA GLU A 125 -18.88 -11.63 -9.78
C GLU A 125 -20.05 -12.48 -10.27
N ASN A 126 -21.20 -12.29 -9.64
CA ASN A 126 -22.46 -12.76 -10.16
C ASN A 126 -22.67 -12.03 -11.48
N THR A 127 -22.26 -12.64 -12.59
CA THR A 127 -22.62 -12.23 -13.94
C THR A 127 -24.11 -12.53 -14.13
N GLY A 128 -24.93 -11.77 -13.41
CA GLY A 128 -26.33 -11.58 -13.70
C GLY A 128 -26.40 -11.17 -15.16
N THR A 129 -26.98 -12.05 -15.97
CA THR A 129 -27.26 -11.79 -17.37
C THR A 129 -28.15 -10.56 -17.41
N ILE A 130 -27.61 -9.45 -17.91
CA ILE A 130 -28.42 -8.27 -18.23
C ILE A 130 -29.13 -8.57 -19.55
N PRO A 131 -30.46 -8.34 -19.65
CA PRO A 131 -31.26 -8.66 -20.82
C PRO A 131 -30.86 -7.92 -22.09
#